data_AF-A0A235AAV2-F1
#
_entry.id   AF-A0A235AAV2-F1
#
_cell.length_a   1.000
_cell.length_b   1.000
_cell.length_c   1.000
_cell.angle_alpha   90.00
_cell.angle_beta   90.00
_cell.angle_gamma   90.00
#
_symmetry.space_group_name_H-M   'P 1'
#
loop_
_entity.id
_entity.type
_entity.pdbx_description
1 polymer ?
#
loop_
_entity_poly.entity_id
_entity_poly.type
_entity_poly.pdbx_seq_one_letter_code
_entity_poly.pdbx_strand_id
1 'polypeptide(L)'
;MSLRLTRLGAHARTALVVCAVGVVLTGCSAGQDAAASPAPSDSPSATATPSPAAATPSTPASGAGAGGTADYTELCDANREAAAAKTGTVGQDLAAAHRQADAIAALLPMTGVSPEVAAGATVFADSTAELIGILEQYPADTAVVDIALDDALLQSQALDNVATNIDYQAFIAWTIETCYGTVLGE
;
A
#
# COMPACT_ATOMS: atom_id res chain seq x y z
N MET A 1 34.42 -36.81 15.08
CA MET A 1 32.97 -36.62 15.29
C MET A 1 32.70 -35.12 15.25
N SER A 2 32.04 -34.69 14.18
CA SER A 2 31.56 -33.32 13.97
C SER A 2 30.35 -33.03 14.85
N LEU A 3 30.14 -31.75 15.20
CA LEU A 3 28.83 -31.11 15.11
C LEU A 3 29.04 -29.60 14.96
N ARG A 4 28.53 -29.08 13.84
CA ARG A 4 28.69 -27.72 13.35
C ARG A 4 27.80 -26.76 14.15
N LEU A 5 28.39 -25.79 14.84
CA LEU A 5 27.72 -24.57 15.25
C LEU A 5 27.86 -23.55 14.11
N THR A 6 26.93 -23.53 13.16
CA THR A 6 26.76 -22.44 12.19
C THR A 6 25.50 -22.76 11.39
N ARG A 7 24.37 -22.11 11.72
CA ARG A 7 23.20 -21.84 10.83
C ARG A 7 21.89 -21.45 11.54
N LEU A 8 21.85 -21.14 12.83
CA LEU A 8 20.58 -20.70 13.46
C LEU A 8 20.30 -19.19 13.40
N GLY A 9 21.31 -18.34 13.16
CA GLY A 9 21.13 -16.88 13.23
C GLY A 9 20.58 -16.20 11.97
N ALA A 10 20.73 -16.82 10.79
CA ALA A 10 20.32 -16.21 9.53
C ALA A 10 18.83 -16.41 9.24
N HIS A 11 18.27 -17.58 9.60
CA HIS A 11 16.89 -17.94 9.28
C HIS A 11 15.84 -17.24 10.17
N ALA A 12 16.21 -16.81 11.39
CA ALA A 12 15.31 -16.05 12.26
C ALA A 12 15.08 -14.60 11.76
N ARG A 13 16.06 -14.02 11.05
CA ARG A 13 15.92 -12.69 10.43
C ARG A 13 15.18 -12.74 9.09
N THR A 14 15.24 -13.88 8.38
CA THR A 14 14.56 -14.08 7.10
C THR A 14 13.02 -14.05 7.21
N ALA A 15 12.48 -14.46 8.36
CA ALA A 15 11.02 -14.48 8.55
C ALA A 15 10.41 -13.07 8.76
N LEU A 16 11.19 -12.10 9.25
CA LEU A 16 10.64 -10.81 9.70
C LEU A 16 10.51 -9.76 8.59
N VAL A 17 11.37 -9.81 7.57
CA VAL A 17 11.40 -8.82 6.48
C VAL A 17 10.24 -8.99 5.50
N VAL A 18 9.83 -10.25 5.24
CA VAL A 18 8.60 -10.54 4.49
C VAL A 18 7.35 -10.25 5.35
N CYS A 19 7.50 -10.24 6.69
CA CYS A 19 6.40 -9.94 7.60
C CYS A 19 6.02 -8.46 7.71
N ALA A 20 7.00 -7.57 7.67
CA ALA A 20 6.80 -6.15 7.98
C ALA A 20 5.99 -5.37 6.92
N VAL A 21 5.96 -5.86 5.67
CA VAL A 21 5.19 -5.22 4.58
C VAL A 21 4.17 -6.19 3.95
N GLY A 22 4.21 -7.49 4.28
CA GLY A 22 3.41 -8.53 3.63
C GLY A 22 2.68 -9.56 4.53
N VAL A 23 2.81 -9.56 5.86
CA VAL A 23 2.23 -10.63 6.72
C VAL A 23 0.99 -10.21 7.49
N VAL A 24 -0.03 -9.77 6.75
CA VAL A 24 -1.42 -9.98 7.19
C VAL A 24 -2.22 -10.82 6.18
N LEU A 25 -1.62 -11.27 5.07
CA LEU A 25 -2.38 -11.80 3.92
C LEU A 25 -2.38 -13.31 3.69
N THR A 26 -1.93 -14.13 4.63
CA THR A 26 -2.21 -15.58 4.57
C THR A 26 -3.53 -15.95 5.23
N GLY A 27 -4.61 -15.31 4.77
CA GLY A 27 -5.97 -15.81 4.91
C GLY A 27 -6.32 -16.72 3.73
N CYS A 28 -5.90 -17.99 3.79
CA CYS A 28 -6.35 -19.00 2.84
C CYS A 28 -7.87 -19.19 2.96
N SER A 29 -8.62 -18.74 1.96
CA SER A 29 -9.94 -19.30 1.63
C SER A 29 -10.01 -19.48 0.11
N ALA A 30 -10.01 -20.74 -0.30
CA ALA A 30 -10.17 -21.18 -1.66
C ALA A 30 -11.63 -21.03 -2.13
N GLY A 31 -11.81 -20.67 -3.41
CA GLY A 31 -13.10 -20.72 -4.12
C GLY A 31 -13.11 -19.70 -5.27
N GLN A 32 -12.51 -20.04 -6.42
CA GLN A 32 -13.23 -20.35 -7.68
C GLN A 32 -14.12 -19.20 -8.18
N ASP A 33 -13.72 -18.53 -9.26
CA ASP A 33 -14.22 -18.93 -10.58
C ASP A 33 -13.37 -18.34 -11.72
N ALA A 34 -13.17 -19.18 -12.74
CA ALA A 34 -12.54 -18.82 -13.99
C ALA A 34 -13.47 -17.93 -14.81
N ALA A 35 -12.95 -16.83 -15.36
CA ALA A 35 -13.63 -16.10 -16.43
C ALA A 35 -12.64 -15.79 -17.56
N ALA A 36 -13.02 -16.27 -18.72
CA ALA A 36 -12.29 -16.35 -19.98
C ALA A 36 -11.76 -14.99 -20.52
N SER A 37 -10.64 -15.07 -21.22
CA SER A 37 -10.24 -14.08 -22.23
C SER A 37 -11.34 -13.83 -23.27
N PRO A 38 -11.35 -12.61 -23.81
CA PRO A 38 -11.45 -12.47 -25.26
C PRO A 38 -10.24 -11.74 -25.86
N ALA A 39 -9.88 -12.18 -27.07
CA ALA A 39 -8.87 -11.61 -27.95
C ALA A 39 -9.34 -10.27 -28.59
N PRO A 40 -8.46 -9.50 -29.23
CA PRO A 40 -8.68 -8.09 -29.57
C PRO A 40 -9.39 -7.92 -30.93
N SER A 41 -10.08 -6.80 -31.12
CA SER A 41 -10.47 -6.32 -32.46
C SER A 41 -10.69 -4.81 -32.50
N ASP A 42 -9.83 -4.18 -33.31
CA ASP A 42 -10.00 -3.06 -34.23
C ASP A 42 -10.68 -1.74 -33.82
N SER A 43 -9.89 -0.66 -33.99
CA SER A 43 -10.32 0.72 -34.19
C SER A 43 -11.14 0.91 -35.49
N PRO A 44 -11.95 1.97 -35.55
CA PRO A 44 -11.55 3.08 -36.41
C PRO A 44 -11.76 4.48 -35.79
N SER A 45 -10.99 5.43 -36.33
CA SER A 45 -11.01 6.87 -36.05
C SER A 45 -12.35 7.56 -36.32
N ALA A 46 -12.68 8.56 -35.50
CA ALA A 46 -13.40 9.75 -35.96
C ALA A 46 -13.04 10.98 -35.10
N THR A 47 -12.58 12.02 -35.80
CA THR A 47 -12.24 13.36 -35.32
C THR A 47 -13.51 14.16 -34.98
N ALA A 48 -13.52 14.85 -33.83
CA ALA A 48 -14.26 16.10 -33.66
C ALA A 48 -13.67 16.91 -32.48
N THR A 49 -13.11 18.09 -32.79
CA THR A 49 -12.77 19.14 -31.82
C THR A 49 -13.95 20.09 -31.69
N PRO A 50 -14.31 20.47 -30.46
CA PRO A 50 -14.46 21.90 -30.14
C PRO A 50 -13.76 22.30 -28.83
N SER A 51 -13.32 23.55 -28.78
CA SER A 51 -12.69 24.27 -27.65
C SER A 51 -13.41 25.63 -27.49
N PRO A 52 -13.33 26.36 -26.37
CA PRO A 52 -13.39 26.01 -24.95
C PRO A 52 -14.55 26.75 -24.23
N ALA A 53 -14.98 26.28 -23.05
CA ALA A 53 -15.76 27.09 -22.11
C ALA A 53 -15.03 27.14 -20.76
N ALA A 54 -14.70 28.35 -20.32
CA ALA A 54 -14.09 28.60 -19.02
C ALA A 54 -15.08 28.25 -17.90
N ALA A 55 -14.77 27.23 -17.11
CA ALA A 55 -15.48 26.93 -15.88
C ALA A 55 -14.79 27.67 -14.73
N THR A 56 -15.52 28.60 -14.13
CA THR A 56 -15.16 29.29 -12.89
C THR A 56 -15.02 28.24 -11.77
N PRO A 57 -13.92 28.20 -10.98
CA PRO A 57 -13.87 27.34 -9.82
C PRO A 57 -14.91 27.83 -8.80
N SER A 58 -15.96 27.04 -8.62
CA SER A 58 -16.89 27.24 -7.52
C SER A 58 -16.21 26.76 -6.25
N THR A 59 -15.99 27.67 -5.31
CA THR A 59 -15.54 27.39 -3.95
C THR A 59 -16.39 26.27 -3.34
N PRO A 60 -15.81 25.17 -2.82
CA PRO A 60 -16.61 24.21 -2.05
C PRO A 60 -17.16 24.91 -0.82
N ALA A 61 -18.47 24.75 -0.60
CA ALA A 61 -19.12 25.23 0.61
C ALA A 61 -18.40 24.64 1.82
N SER A 62 -17.95 25.51 2.73
CA SER A 62 -17.58 25.13 4.10
C SER A 62 -18.84 24.64 4.82
N GLY A 63 -19.18 23.38 4.59
CA GLY A 63 -20.14 22.64 5.38
C GLY A 63 -19.38 21.94 6.50
N ALA A 64 -19.30 22.59 7.67
CA ALA A 64 -19.00 21.90 8.91
C ALA A 64 -20.16 20.91 9.20
N GLY A 65 -20.04 19.71 8.65
CA GLY A 65 -20.92 18.58 8.93
C GLY A 65 -20.42 17.83 10.15
N ALA A 66 -21.18 17.91 11.23
CA ALA A 66 -20.98 17.07 12.39
C ALA A 66 -21.12 15.57 12.03
N GLY A 67 -20.13 14.76 12.43
CA GLY A 67 -20.34 13.35 12.78
C GLY A 67 -20.51 12.31 11.67
N GLY A 68 -20.01 12.55 10.45
CA GLY A 68 -19.80 11.47 9.47
C GLY A 68 -18.45 10.80 9.71
N THR A 69 -18.40 9.48 9.88
CA THR A 69 -17.15 8.72 9.76
C THR A 69 -16.57 8.97 8.37
N ALA A 70 -15.29 9.33 8.28
CA ALA A 70 -14.62 9.45 6.99
C ALA A 70 -14.69 8.11 6.24
N ASP A 71 -14.90 8.19 4.92
CA ASP A 71 -14.91 7.01 4.06
C ASP A 71 -13.46 6.60 3.75
N TYR A 72 -13.09 5.39 4.21
CA TYR A 72 -11.76 4.82 4.04
C TYR A 72 -11.70 3.74 2.96
N THR A 73 -12.77 3.51 2.19
CA THR A 73 -12.84 2.42 1.20
C THR A 73 -11.68 2.47 0.20
N GLU A 74 -11.34 3.64 -0.33
CA GLU A 74 -10.25 3.77 -1.30
C GLU A 74 -8.87 3.43 -0.69
N LEU A 75 -8.62 3.88 0.56
CA LEU A 75 -7.39 3.54 1.29
C LEU A 75 -7.31 2.03 1.55
N CYS A 76 -8.43 1.41 1.92
CA CYS A 76 -8.50 -0.03 2.16
C CYS A 76 -8.26 -0.85 0.88
N ASP A 77 -8.83 -0.43 -0.25
CA ASP A 77 -8.62 -1.09 -1.53
C ASP A 77 -7.18 -0.90 -2.02
N ALA A 78 -6.62 0.31 -1.90
CA ALA A 78 -5.23 0.58 -2.26
C ALA A 78 -4.25 -0.24 -1.41
N ASN A 79 -4.50 -0.37 -0.11
CA ASN A 79 -3.69 -1.21 0.78
C ASN A 79 -3.74 -2.69 0.40
N ARG A 80 -4.91 -3.18 -0.03
CA ARG A 80 -5.06 -4.57 -0.48
C ARG A 80 -4.32 -4.81 -1.78
N GLU A 81 -4.42 -3.88 -2.72
CA GLU A 81 -3.71 -3.94 -3.99
C GLU A 81 -2.19 -3.92 -3.80
N ALA A 82 -1.67 -3.00 -2.99
CA ALA A 82 -0.24 -2.91 -2.71
C ALA A 82 0.30 -4.18 -2.05
N ALA A 83 -0.46 -4.76 -1.13
CA ALA A 83 -0.03 -5.98 -0.48
C ALA A 83 -0.09 -7.20 -1.42
N ALA A 84 -1.04 -7.25 -2.36
CA ALA A 84 -1.05 -8.26 -3.43
C ALA A 84 0.13 -8.08 -4.40
N ALA A 85 0.48 -6.83 -4.73
CA ALA A 85 1.55 -6.48 -5.67
C ALA A 85 2.95 -6.96 -5.20
N LYS A 86 3.16 -7.17 -3.89
CA LYS A 86 4.42 -7.72 -3.35
C LYS A 86 4.77 -9.13 -3.86
N THR A 87 3.81 -9.85 -4.43
CA THR A 87 4.04 -11.16 -5.07
C THR A 87 4.39 -11.06 -6.56
N GLY A 88 4.38 -9.84 -7.11
CA GLY A 88 4.54 -9.55 -8.53
C GLY A 88 5.88 -8.92 -8.88
N THR A 89 5.85 -8.02 -9.86
CA THR A 89 7.01 -7.26 -10.32
C THR A 89 7.12 -5.89 -9.64
N VAL A 90 8.30 -5.28 -9.69
CA VAL A 90 8.54 -3.91 -9.23
C VAL A 90 7.56 -2.94 -9.86
N GLY A 91 7.26 -3.07 -11.15
CA GLY A 91 6.30 -2.21 -11.84
C GLY A 91 4.88 -2.31 -11.28
N GLN A 92 4.45 -3.52 -10.88
CA GLN A 92 3.15 -3.72 -10.22
C GLN A 92 3.15 -3.12 -8.81
N ASP A 93 4.24 -3.32 -8.07
CA ASP A 93 4.40 -2.78 -6.73
C ASP A 93 4.45 -1.25 -6.71
N LEU A 94 5.17 -0.64 -7.65
CA LEU A 94 5.27 0.80 -7.83
C LEU A 94 3.92 1.42 -8.18
N ALA A 95 3.16 0.82 -9.10
CA ALA A 95 1.82 1.29 -9.45
C ALA A 95 0.87 1.26 -8.23
N ALA A 96 0.90 0.18 -7.46
CA ALA A 96 0.09 0.05 -6.27
C ALA A 96 0.54 1.00 -5.14
N ALA A 97 1.84 1.24 -4.99
CA ALA A 97 2.38 2.21 -4.05
C ALA A 97 1.96 3.66 -4.40
N HIS A 98 1.93 4.03 -5.69
CA HIS A 98 1.37 5.31 -6.11
C HIS A 98 -0.10 5.45 -5.76
N ARG A 99 -0.90 4.40 -5.98
CA ARG A 99 -2.32 4.41 -5.57
C ARG A 99 -2.48 4.55 -4.06
N GLN A 100 -1.65 3.87 -3.26
CA GLN A 100 -1.63 4.06 -1.80
C GLN A 100 -1.29 5.50 -1.41
N ALA A 101 -0.29 6.10 -2.06
CA ALA A 101 0.12 7.48 -1.81
C ALA A 101 -1.02 8.46 -2.11
N ASP A 102 -1.71 8.29 -3.25
CA ASP A 102 -2.86 9.13 -3.63
C ASP A 102 -4.03 8.95 -2.65
N ALA A 103 -4.33 7.71 -2.25
CA ALA A 103 -5.41 7.40 -1.33
C ALA A 103 -5.18 8.00 0.06
N ILE A 104 -3.97 7.89 0.61
CA ILE A 104 -3.66 8.50 1.92
C ILE A 104 -3.59 10.03 1.83
N ALA A 105 -3.07 10.59 0.74
CA ALA A 105 -3.02 12.04 0.54
C ALA A 105 -4.42 12.67 0.52
N ALA A 106 -5.42 11.97 -0.05
CA ALA A 106 -6.81 12.42 -0.04
C ALA A 106 -7.45 12.45 1.36
N LEU A 107 -6.90 11.69 2.31
CA LEU A 107 -7.40 11.57 3.67
C LEU A 107 -6.67 12.46 4.69
N LEU A 108 -5.51 13.02 4.31
CA LEU A 108 -4.72 13.85 5.22
C LEU A 108 -5.19 15.33 5.23
N PRO A 109 -5.24 15.99 6.40
CA PRO A 109 -5.07 15.38 7.73
C PRO A 109 -6.30 14.56 8.13
N MET A 110 -6.07 13.36 8.69
CA MET A 110 -7.17 12.51 9.13
C MET A 110 -7.89 13.12 10.33
N THR A 111 -9.22 13.18 10.26
CA THR A 111 -10.08 13.67 11.35
C THR A 111 -10.99 12.56 11.87
N GLY A 112 -11.32 12.58 13.16
CA GLY A 112 -12.20 11.56 13.77
C GLY A 112 -11.49 10.26 14.17
N VAL A 113 -10.16 10.26 14.13
CA VAL A 113 -9.28 9.19 14.66
C VAL A 113 -8.47 9.70 15.85
N SER A 114 -7.73 8.83 16.55
CA SER A 114 -6.85 9.28 17.63
C SER A 114 -5.67 10.12 17.08
N PRO A 115 -5.06 11.00 17.90
CA PRO A 115 -3.90 11.78 17.49
C PRO A 115 -2.74 10.93 16.96
N GLU A 116 -2.50 9.78 17.58
CA GLU A 116 -1.45 8.83 17.21
C GLU A 116 -1.71 8.23 15.82
N VAL A 117 -2.98 7.88 15.52
CA VAL A 117 -3.38 7.39 14.18
C VAL A 117 -3.20 8.49 13.13
N ALA A 118 -3.61 9.72 13.42
CA ALA A 118 -3.45 10.84 12.48
C ALA A 118 -1.97 11.19 12.24
N ALA A 119 -1.14 11.16 13.28
CA ALA A 119 0.31 11.33 13.15
C ALA A 119 0.93 10.19 12.34
N GLY A 120 0.56 8.95 12.65
CA GLY A 120 1.03 7.76 11.96
C GLY A 120 0.66 7.73 10.48
N ALA A 121 -0.52 8.23 10.11
CA ALA A 121 -0.95 8.38 8.73
C ALA A 121 -0.03 9.30 7.91
N THR A 122 0.49 10.35 8.55
CA THR A 122 1.48 11.25 7.93
C THR A 122 2.80 10.52 7.72
N VAL A 123 3.27 9.78 8.73
CA VAL A 123 4.48 8.94 8.62
C VAL A 123 4.31 7.86 7.55
N PHE A 124 3.11 7.30 7.40
CA PHE A 124 2.78 6.36 6.33
C PHE A 124 2.91 6.99 4.96
N ALA A 125 2.33 8.17 4.73
CA ALA A 125 2.46 8.89 3.46
C ALA A 125 3.93 9.17 3.11
N ASP A 126 4.72 9.65 4.08
CA ASP A 126 6.16 9.89 3.88
C ASP A 126 6.94 8.60 3.57
N SER A 127 6.63 7.52 4.29
CA SER A 127 7.24 6.20 4.08
C SER A 127 6.90 5.61 2.71
N THR A 128 5.65 5.77 2.25
CA THR A 128 5.23 5.35 0.91
C THR A 128 5.96 6.14 -0.17
N ALA A 129 6.11 7.46 0.00
CA ALA A 129 6.86 8.29 -0.94
C ALA A 129 8.34 7.90 -1.04
N GLU A 130 8.97 7.58 0.10
CA GLU A 130 10.35 7.05 0.11
C GLU A 130 10.44 5.71 -0.63
N LEU A 131 9.53 4.77 -0.37
CA LEU A 131 9.51 3.46 -1.02
C LEU A 131 9.33 3.58 -2.53
N ILE A 132 8.47 4.49 -3.01
CA ILE A 132 8.33 4.81 -4.44
C ILE A 132 9.70 5.21 -5.02
N GLY A 133 10.40 6.16 -4.41
CA GLY A 133 11.71 6.61 -4.88
C GLY A 133 12.79 5.51 -4.85
N ILE A 134 12.66 4.52 -3.97
CA ILE A 134 13.52 3.32 -3.96
C ILE A 134 13.15 2.40 -5.13
N LEU A 135 11.87 2.08 -5.30
CA LEU A 135 11.37 1.16 -6.33
C LEU A 135 11.65 1.65 -7.76
N GLU A 136 11.62 2.97 -8.00
CA GLU A 136 11.96 3.58 -9.30
C GLU A 136 13.39 3.28 -9.77
N GLN A 137 14.28 2.84 -8.88
CA GLN A 137 15.67 2.50 -9.21
C GLN A 137 15.81 1.10 -9.82
N TYR A 138 14.77 0.26 -9.75
CA TYR A 138 14.81 -1.10 -10.25
C TYR A 138 14.01 -1.25 -11.56
N PRO A 139 14.42 -2.17 -12.45
CA PRO A 139 13.65 -2.45 -13.66
C PRO A 139 12.24 -2.96 -13.33
N ALA A 140 11.22 -2.42 -14.00
CA ALA A 140 9.80 -2.70 -13.73
C ALA A 140 9.39 -4.18 -13.87
N ASP A 141 10.13 -4.96 -14.65
CA ASP A 141 9.93 -6.40 -14.87
C ASP A 141 10.64 -7.28 -13.83
N THR A 142 11.49 -6.71 -12.98
CA THR A 142 12.16 -7.42 -11.87
C THR A 142 11.11 -7.91 -10.88
N ALA A 143 11.24 -9.14 -10.38
CA ALA A 143 10.36 -9.63 -9.33
C ALA A 143 10.67 -8.92 -8.00
N VAL A 144 9.63 -8.56 -7.24
CA VAL A 144 9.80 -7.88 -5.94
C VAL A 144 10.67 -8.71 -4.98
N VAL A 145 10.54 -10.03 -5.04
CA VAL A 145 11.33 -10.96 -4.21
C VAL A 145 12.84 -10.88 -4.47
N ASP A 146 13.24 -10.52 -5.69
CA ASP A 146 14.66 -10.47 -6.07
C ASP A 146 15.36 -9.22 -5.50
N ILE A 147 14.59 -8.19 -5.16
CA ILE A 147 15.10 -6.93 -4.57
C ILE A 147 14.82 -6.83 -3.07
N ALA A 148 14.01 -7.72 -2.50
CA ALA A 148 13.53 -7.63 -1.11
C ALA A 148 14.64 -7.62 -0.04
N LEU A 149 15.86 -8.05 -0.40
CA LEU A 149 17.04 -8.05 0.47
C LEU A 149 18.11 -7.04 0.03
N ASP A 150 17.77 -6.13 -0.88
CA ASP A 150 18.66 -5.05 -1.28
C ASP A 150 18.84 -4.03 -0.15
N ASP A 151 20.06 -3.52 0.00
CA ASP A 151 20.41 -2.61 1.09
C ASP A 151 19.58 -1.31 1.05
N ALA A 152 19.17 -0.83 -0.13
CA ALA A 152 18.35 0.36 -0.23
C ALA A 152 16.98 0.19 0.45
N LEU A 153 16.36 -0.99 0.31
CA LEU A 153 15.11 -1.32 0.99
C LEU A 153 15.34 -1.63 2.48
N LEU A 154 16.38 -2.41 2.79
CA LEU A 154 16.68 -2.84 4.16
C LEU A 154 17.11 -1.68 5.09
N GLN A 155 17.64 -0.60 4.53
CA GLN A 155 18.09 0.59 5.27
C GLN A 155 17.13 1.79 5.12
N SER A 156 15.97 1.60 4.49
CA SER A 156 14.97 2.65 4.30
C SER A 156 14.37 3.11 5.64
N GLN A 157 14.04 4.40 5.72
CA GLN A 157 13.33 4.95 6.87
C GLN A 157 11.92 4.34 6.99
N ALA A 158 11.28 4.02 5.85
CA ALA A 158 10.02 3.30 5.80
C ALA A 158 10.08 1.97 6.55
N LEU A 159 11.12 1.15 6.33
CA LEU A 159 11.29 -0.11 7.05
C LEU A 159 11.66 0.11 8.53
N ASP A 160 12.47 1.12 8.83
CA ASP A 160 12.79 1.49 10.22
C ASP A 160 11.53 1.91 11.00
N ASN A 161 10.68 2.74 10.41
CA ASN A 161 9.43 3.23 11.01
C ASN A 161 8.49 2.11 11.45
N VAL A 162 8.45 0.99 10.72
CA VAL A 162 7.67 -0.20 11.13
C VAL A 162 8.08 -0.67 12.54
N ALA A 163 9.38 -0.61 12.87
CA ALA A 163 9.91 -1.10 14.14
C ALA A 163 10.01 -0.01 15.21
N THR A 164 10.25 1.24 14.83
CA THR A 164 10.69 2.29 15.77
C THR A 164 9.65 3.38 16.01
N ASN A 165 8.69 3.59 15.10
CA ASN A 165 7.75 4.69 15.17
C ASN A 165 6.38 4.24 15.72
N ILE A 166 6.08 4.67 16.95
CA ILE A 166 4.85 4.26 17.67
C ILE A 166 3.57 4.79 17.01
N ASP A 167 3.62 5.96 16.38
CA ASP A 167 2.47 6.54 15.70
C ASP A 167 2.20 5.79 14.39
N TYR A 168 3.26 5.47 13.64
CA TYR A 168 3.18 4.60 12.46
C TYR A 168 2.58 3.24 12.82
N GLN A 169 3.04 2.61 13.90
CA GLN A 169 2.48 1.35 14.38
C GLN A 169 1.00 1.46 14.76
N ALA A 170 0.60 2.57 15.41
CA ALA A 170 -0.81 2.83 15.73
C ALA A 170 -1.66 2.96 14.46
N PHE A 171 -1.16 3.66 13.43
CA PHE A 171 -1.84 3.77 12.14
C PHE A 171 -1.95 2.42 11.41
N ILE A 172 -0.90 1.60 11.43
CA ILE A 172 -0.95 0.25 10.84
C ILE A 172 -1.97 -0.63 11.56
N ALA A 173 -1.96 -0.63 12.90
CA ALA A 173 -2.95 -1.38 13.69
C ALA A 173 -4.38 -0.93 13.40
N TRP A 174 -4.61 0.38 13.35
CA TRP A 174 -5.89 0.97 12.99
C TRP A 174 -6.33 0.60 11.56
N THR A 175 -5.39 0.60 10.61
CA THR A 175 -5.65 0.20 9.22
C THR A 175 -6.06 -1.27 9.14
N ILE A 176 -5.43 -2.15 9.92
CA ILE A 176 -5.80 -3.57 9.99
C ILE A 176 -7.24 -3.72 10.51
N GLU A 177 -7.56 -3.07 11.63
CA GLU A 177 -8.90 -3.12 12.22
C GLU A 177 -9.97 -2.55 11.27
N THR A 178 -9.68 -1.42 10.62
CA THR A 178 -10.62 -0.68 9.78
C THR A 178 -10.84 -1.35 8.42
N CYS A 179 -9.78 -1.81 7.78
CA CYS A 179 -9.84 -2.28 6.39
C CYS A 179 -10.05 -3.79 6.26
N TYR A 180 -9.69 -4.56 7.28
CA TYR A 180 -9.73 -6.03 7.21
C TYR A 180 -10.64 -6.65 8.27
N GLY A 181 -11.09 -5.85 9.25
CA GLY A 181 -11.97 -6.31 10.32
C GLY A 181 -11.33 -7.37 11.20
N THR A 182 -11.89 -7.56 12.38
CA THR A 182 -11.60 -8.72 13.22
C THR A 182 -11.96 -9.99 12.46
N VAL A 183 -10.97 -10.71 11.93
CA VAL A 183 -11.11 -12.11 11.47
C VAL A 183 -11.45 -13.08 12.65
N LEU A 184 -11.85 -12.54 13.81
CA LEU A 184 -12.20 -13.28 15.01
C LEU A 184 -13.56 -12.81 15.55
N GLY A 185 -14.63 -13.17 14.84
CA GLY A 185 -15.96 -13.22 15.43
C GLY A 185 -17.09 -12.85 14.48
N GLU A 186 -17.48 -13.78 13.61
CA GLU A 186 -18.86 -14.28 13.46
C GLU A 186 -18.83 -15.74 13.01
#